data_AF-A0A108U5C7-F1
#
_entry.id   AF-A0A108U5C7-F1
#
_cell.length_a   1.000
_cell.length_b   1.000
_cell.length_c   1.000
_cell.angle_alpha   90.00
_cell.angle_beta   90.00
_cell.angle_gamma   90.00
#
_symmetry.space_group_name_H-M   'P 1'
#
loop_
_entity.id
_entity.type
_entity.pdbx_description
1 polymer ?
#
loop_
_entity_poly.entity_id
_entity_poly.type
_entity_poly.pdbx_seq_one_letter_code
_entity_poly.pdbx_strand_id
1 'polypeptide(L)'
;MTVLSRLLFLLVLAAASPAWAATVALPSAWIHGAGDEPPLQVQPAAPGLWVLRQSRASNFEAPFLYLIAGDERALLLDTGAEPEVDNSLPLRQIVDDLLAQWQRERGLSSLPLIVAHTHSHRDHVFGDRQFGDRPDTRIVGLRPEQVAMVFGLDRWPDGEASFDLGGRELIVLPLPGHEPAHIAIYDKQTASLFSGDTLYPGLLTVRDLAAYRASAARLTAFAQRHRVERVLGAHVEMSTTPGVLYPLGGPYQPHEHGLALGAKQLAQWQAALTDAGDFVHEHISDDFVLGRVAQPGEFADPPNTHGMLVVGTDAVYLSHLPMFHPPHHYQLIFEANLPADALREYRDDAAAHPDTYYTLAPTQRWVLPDTIKPDAHFKADLYRGHFERGGTPIARDIDVSVRRIVHFRRFEAGRTPQPSRWIGFGRGSQRFAAHRIEAAPDMDQIVQISAPAAAARIEDQPLVHPARGSGELRRGDRIGGGRVERVIYTEYGDLAQ
;
A
#
# COMPACT_ATOMS: atom_id res chain seq x y z
N MET A 1 0.69 72.30 36.38
CA MET A 1 0.80 71.70 35.03
C MET A 1 2.20 71.11 34.94
N THR A 2 2.50 69.83 34.71
CA THR A 2 1.78 68.57 34.50
C THR A 2 2.89 67.51 34.62
N VAL A 3 2.70 66.49 35.45
CA VAL A 3 3.68 65.41 35.68
C VAL A 3 3.47 64.32 34.62
N LEU A 4 4.56 63.96 33.91
CA LEU A 4 4.61 62.79 33.03
C LEU A 4 4.65 61.51 33.88
N SER A 5 3.72 60.59 33.66
CA SER A 5 3.88 59.18 34.04
C SER A 5 3.41 58.31 32.89
N ARG A 6 4.33 57.53 32.31
CA ARG A 6 4.06 56.53 31.28
C ARG A 6 3.77 55.20 31.97
N LEU A 7 2.53 54.73 31.91
CA LEU A 7 2.20 53.33 32.18
C LEU A 7 2.52 52.48 30.94
N LEU A 8 3.36 51.48 31.11
CA LEU A 8 3.60 50.41 30.14
C LEU A 8 2.66 49.25 30.50
N PHE A 9 1.69 48.92 29.64
CA PHE A 9 0.90 47.69 29.75
C PHE A 9 1.72 46.55 29.13
N LEU A 10 2.21 45.62 29.97
CA LEU A 10 2.77 44.35 29.54
C LEU A 10 1.62 43.34 29.39
N LEU A 11 1.18 43.09 28.16
CA LEU A 11 0.38 41.92 27.83
C LEU A 11 1.28 40.68 27.90
N VAL A 12 1.10 39.86 28.93
CA VAL A 12 1.66 38.51 28.97
C VAL A 12 0.77 37.63 28.09
N LEU A 13 1.18 37.44 26.84
CA LEU A 13 0.72 36.31 26.04
C LEU A 13 1.32 35.05 26.66
N ALA A 14 0.53 34.34 27.46
CA ALA A 14 0.84 32.96 27.81
C ALA A 14 0.72 32.12 26.54
N ALA A 15 1.83 31.97 25.81
CA ALA A 15 1.96 30.90 24.85
C ALA A 15 1.88 29.60 25.64
N ALA A 16 0.78 28.86 25.50
CA ALA A 16 0.69 27.51 26.03
C ALA A 16 1.83 26.70 25.41
N SER A 17 2.80 26.31 26.24
CA SER A 17 3.84 25.36 25.85
C SER A 17 3.14 24.11 25.29
N PRO A 18 3.64 23.50 24.20
CA PRO A 18 3.07 22.25 23.72
C PRO A 18 3.16 21.22 24.84
N ALA A 19 2.01 20.73 25.31
CA ALA A 19 1.98 19.58 26.20
C ALA A 19 2.81 18.47 25.54
N TRP A 20 3.89 18.03 26.19
CA TRP A 20 4.64 16.89 25.67
C TRP A 20 3.73 15.67 25.68
N ALA A 21 3.66 14.98 24.54
CA ALA A 21 3.01 13.68 24.48
C ALA A 21 3.69 12.74 25.48
N ALA A 22 2.90 11.90 26.14
CA ALA A 22 3.41 10.89 27.04
C ALA A 22 4.33 9.93 26.27
N THR A 23 5.50 9.64 26.84
CA THR A 23 6.44 8.67 26.26
C THR A 23 5.78 7.31 26.13
N VAL A 24 5.88 6.71 24.94
CA VAL A 24 5.42 5.35 24.67
C VAL A 24 6.63 4.41 24.59
N ALA A 25 6.64 3.37 25.41
CA ALA A 25 7.66 2.33 25.46
C ALA A 25 7.18 1.06 24.73
N LEU A 26 7.77 0.81 23.56
CA LEU A 26 7.59 -0.45 22.82
C LEU A 26 8.85 -1.31 22.95
N PRO A 27 8.75 -2.65 22.92
CA PRO A 27 9.92 -3.51 22.98
C PRO A 27 10.76 -3.35 21.70
N SER A 28 12.05 -3.63 21.79
CA SER A 28 12.95 -3.63 20.61
C SER A 28 12.63 -4.77 19.63
N ALA A 29 11.99 -5.84 20.10
CA ALA A 29 11.50 -6.95 19.31
C ALA A 29 10.25 -7.54 19.97
N TRP A 30 9.28 -7.96 19.16
CA TRP A 30 8.11 -8.68 19.64
C TRP A 30 8.33 -10.20 19.53
N ILE A 31 7.52 -10.96 20.27
CA ILE A 31 7.55 -12.43 20.27
C ILE A 31 7.04 -12.94 18.92
N HIS A 32 7.91 -13.57 18.12
CA HIS A 32 7.77 -13.71 16.66
C HIS A 32 7.68 -15.18 16.19
N GLY A 33 7.05 -16.06 16.96
CA GLY A 33 6.85 -17.48 16.63
C GLY A 33 7.93 -18.45 17.12
N ALA A 34 8.63 -18.12 18.20
CA ALA A 34 9.56 -19.05 18.86
C ALA A 34 8.80 -20.08 19.73
N GLY A 35 9.44 -21.17 20.17
CA GLY A 35 8.80 -22.14 21.08
C GLY A 35 8.53 -21.55 22.48
N ASP A 36 7.45 -21.98 23.14
CA ASP A 36 6.98 -21.57 24.48
C ASP A 36 6.56 -20.08 24.63
N GLU A 37 5.72 -19.58 23.72
CA GLU A 37 5.16 -18.22 23.79
C GLU A 37 3.93 -18.13 24.72
N PRO A 38 3.73 -17.02 25.46
CA PRO A 38 2.46 -16.76 26.12
C PRO A 38 1.37 -16.53 25.07
N PRO A 39 0.09 -16.91 25.31
CA PRO A 39 -1.00 -16.70 24.35
C PRO A 39 -1.14 -15.24 23.87
N LEU A 40 -0.83 -14.30 24.76
CA LEU A 40 -0.74 -12.87 24.48
C LEU A 40 0.52 -12.30 25.13
N GLN A 41 1.37 -11.63 24.35
CA GLN A 41 2.40 -10.75 24.87
C GLN A 41 1.76 -9.42 25.26
N VAL A 42 1.90 -9.00 26.53
CA VAL A 42 1.35 -7.72 27.00
C VAL A 42 2.47 -6.73 27.25
N GLN A 43 2.43 -5.57 26.58
CA GLN A 43 3.34 -4.45 26.75
C GLN A 43 2.62 -3.24 27.37
N PRO A 44 2.89 -2.88 28.64
CA PRO A 44 2.48 -1.60 29.20
C PRO A 44 3.26 -0.48 28.52
N ALA A 45 2.63 0.18 27.54
CA ALA A 45 3.32 1.09 26.64
C ALA A 45 3.33 2.53 27.15
N ALA A 46 2.27 2.96 27.84
CA ALA A 46 2.17 4.24 28.55
C ALA A 46 1.12 4.12 29.67
N PRO A 47 0.99 5.09 30.60
CA PRO A 47 -0.10 5.06 31.58
C PRO A 47 -1.46 4.89 30.92
N GLY A 48 -2.18 3.83 31.28
CA GLY A 48 -3.48 3.49 30.69
C GLY A 48 -3.42 3.00 29.24
N LEU A 49 -2.25 2.69 28.68
CA LEU A 49 -2.10 2.13 27.34
C LEU A 49 -1.34 0.81 27.40
N TRP A 50 -1.99 -0.26 26.97
CA TRP A 50 -1.36 -1.56 26.78
C TRP A 50 -1.47 -1.97 25.31
N VAL A 51 -0.35 -2.45 24.77
CA VAL A 51 -0.29 -3.07 23.46
C VAL A 51 -0.17 -4.56 23.69
N LEU A 52 -1.11 -5.33 23.16
CA LEU A 52 -1.13 -6.77 23.26
C LEU A 52 -0.79 -7.34 21.88
N ARG A 53 0.02 -8.39 21.83
CA ARG A 53 0.27 -9.16 20.61
C ARG A 53 -0.17 -10.59 20.82
N GLN A 54 -1.09 -11.08 19.99
CA GLN A 54 -1.45 -12.50 20.00
C GLN A 54 -0.25 -13.35 19.58
N SER A 55 -0.05 -14.47 20.26
CA SER A 55 1.04 -15.39 19.93
C SER A 55 0.95 -15.86 18.49
N ARG A 56 2.08 -15.79 17.78
CA ARG A 56 2.22 -16.31 16.43
C ARG A 56 2.16 -17.84 16.39
N ALA A 57 2.53 -18.49 17.50
CA ALA A 57 2.33 -19.93 17.67
C ALA A 57 0.85 -20.32 17.79
N SER A 58 -0.03 -19.40 18.22
CA SER A 58 -1.48 -19.64 18.27
C SER A 58 -2.16 -19.37 16.92
N ASN A 59 -1.75 -18.34 16.19
CA ASN A 59 -2.29 -17.99 14.87
C ASN A 59 -1.25 -17.17 14.11
N PHE A 60 -1.03 -17.47 12.82
CA PHE A 60 0.00 -16.81 12.01
C PHE A 60 -0.26 -15.30 11.78
N GLU A 61 -1.50 -14.84 11.85
CA GLU A 61 -1.85 -13.41 11.73
C GLU A 61 -1.23 -12.61 12.87
N ALA A 62 -1.11 -13.23 14.06
CA ALA A 62 -0.52 -12.66 15.28
C ALA A 62 -0.91 -11.19 15.54
N PRO A 63 -2.21 -10.84 15.52
CA PRO A 63 -2.67 -9.47 15.53
C PRO A 63 -2.27 -8.72 16.80
N PHE A 64 -2.10 -7.41 16.64
CA PHE A 64 -1.93 -6.45 17.71
C PHE A 64 -3.27 -5.89 18.15
N LEU A 65 -3.50 -5.88 19.47
CA LEU A 65 -4.69 -5.33 20.10
C LEU A 65 -4.27 -4.18 21.03
N TYR A 66 -5.17 -3.21 21.21
CA TYR A 66 -4.87 -2.03 22.01
C TYR A 66 -5.90 -1.84 23.13
N LEU A 67 -5.44 -1.84 24.38
CA LEU A 67 -6.28 -1.47 25.52
C LEU A 67 -5.93 -0.07 25.98
N ILE A 68 -6.93 0.82 25.99
CA ILE A 68 -6.79 2.23 26.32
C ILE A 68 -7.76 2.56 27.45
N ALA A 69 -7.25 2.99 28.60
CA ALA A 69 -8.06 3.37 29.74
C ALA A 69 -7.95 4.88 30.02
N GLY A 70 -9.11 5.49 30.31
CA GLY A 70 -9.22 6.75 31.01
C GLY A 70 -9.78 6.53 32.42
N ASP A 71 -10.42 7.56 32.96
CA ASP A 71 -10.94 7.57 34.34
C ASP A 71 -12.43 7.24 34.42
N GLU A 72 -13.15 7.27 33.30
CA GLU A 72 -14.59 6.99 33.23
C GLU A 72 -14.91 5.71 32.45
N ARG A 73 -14.08 5.33 31.47
CA ARG A 73 -14.26 4.12 30.66
C ARG A 73 -12.94 3.67 30.03
N ALA A 74 -12.94 2.44 29.54
CA ALA A 74 -11.85 1.88 28.74
C ALA A 74 -12.34 1.49 27.34
N LEU A 75 -11.40 1.44 26.41
CA LEU A 75 -11.58 1.02 25.03
C LEU A 75 -10.59 -0.11 24.73
N LEU A 76 -11.12 -1.27 24.32
CA LEU A 76 -10.35 -2.34 23.70
C LEU A 76 -10.55 -2.23 22.18
N LEU A 77 -9.44 -2.11 21.46
CA LEU A 77 -9.41 -2.17 20.00
C LEU A 77 -8.95 -3.54 19.54
N ASP A 78 -9.81 -4.16 18.75
CA ASP A 78 -9.71 -5.52 18.23
C ASP A 78 -9.75 -6.60 19.33
N THR A 79 -10.13 -7.82 18.96
CA THR A 79 -10.27 -8.98 19.87
C THR A 79 -9.55 -10.23 19.38
N GLY A 80 -8.65 -10.06 18.42
CA GLY A 80 -7.72 -11.08 17.95
C GLY A 80 -8.33 -12.08 16.98
N ALA A 81 -7.54 -13.10 16.67
CA ALA A 81 -7.81 -14.15 15.70
C ALA A 81 -8.09 -15.50 16.37
N GLU A 82 -8.74 -16.39 15.63
CA GLU A 82 -9.01 -17.77 16.07
C GLU A 82 -7.69 -18.52 16.28
N PRO A 83 -7.40 -19.03 17.49
CA PRO A 83 -6.25 -19.92 17.67
C PRO A 83 -6.37 -21.17 16.80
N GLU A 84 -5.35 -21.44 15.99
CA GLU A 84 -5.20 -22.65 15.19
C GLU A 84 -4.73 -23.84 16.05
N VAL A 85 -3.99 -23.55 17.13
CA VAL A 85 -3.40 -24.54 18.04
C VAL A 85 -3.83 -24.24 19.47
N ASP A 86 -4.60 -25.15 20.05
CA ASP A 86 -5.31 -25.02 21.35
C ASP A 86 -6.24 -23.80 21.40
N ASN A 87 -7.50 -24.01 21.78
CA ASN A 87 -8.57 -23.02 21.63
C ASN A 87 -8.50 -21.88 22.68
N SER A 88 -7.31 -21.55 23.18
CA SER A 88 -7.07 -20.74 24.36
C SER A 88 -6.49 -19.36 24.00
N LEU A 89 -7.37 -18.42 23.66
CA LEU A 89 -7.07 -16.97 23.68
C LEU A 89 -7.70 -16.36 24.95
N PRO A 90 -6.98 -16.20 26.07
CA PRO A 90 -7.54 -15.73 27.35
C PRO A 90 -7.67 -14.20 27.41
N LEU A 91 -8.17 -13.58 26.33
CA LEU A 91 -8.19 -12.12 26.15
C LEU A 91 -9.01 -11.42 27.24
N ARG A 92 -10.23 -11.90 27.53
CA ARG A 92 -11.08 -11.29 28.57
C ARG A 92 -10.40 -11.29 29.94
N GLN A 93 -9.82 -12.43 30.35
CA GLN A 93 -9.14 -12.53 31.65
C GLN A 93 -8.00 -11.51 31.75
N ILE A 94 -7.15 -11.40 30.72
CA ILE A 94 -6.05 -10.45 30.69
C ILE A 94 -6.56 -9.00 30.74
N VAL A 95 -7.59 -8.67 29.97
CA VAL A 95 -8.20 -7.33 29.98
C VAL A 95 -8.78 -7.00 31.35
N ASP A 96 -9.49 -7.94 31.98
CA ASP A 96 -10.05 -7.76 33.32
C ASP A 96 -8.96 -7.52 34.38
N ASP A 97 -7.85 -8.26 34.32
CA ASP A 97 -6.74 -8.08 35.26
C ASP A 97 -6.06 -6.70 35.10
N LEU A 98 -5.84 -6.26 33.86
CA LEU A 98 -5.26 -4.95 33.56
C LEU A 98 -6.17 -3.80 34.00
N LEU A 99 -7.48 -3.88 33.70
CA LEU A 99 -8.45 -2.87 34.10
C LEU A 99 -8.66 -2.84 35.62
N ALA A 100 -8.69 -4.00 36.28
CA ALA A 100 -8.78 -4.07 37.73
C ALA A 100 -7.55 -3.44 38.40
N GLN A 101 -6.36 -3.63 37.84
CA GLN A 101 -5.15 -2.94 38.29
C GLN A 101 -5.28 -1.42 38.13
N TRP A 102 -5.66 -0.95 36.94
CA TRP A 102 -5.84 0.48 36.68
C TRP A 102 -6.87 1.13 37.60
N GLN A 103 -8.02 0.48 37.82
CA GLN A 103 -9.04 0.95 38.76
C GLN A 103 -8.50 1.11 40.18
N ARG A 104 -7.71 0.15 40.67
CA ARG A 104 -7.09 0.23 42.01
C ARG A 104 -6.09 1.38 42.10
N GLU A 105 -5.23 1.53 41.10
CA GLU A 105 -4.21 2.59 41.06
C GLU A 105 -4.81 4.00 40.98
N ARG A 106 -5.94 4.13 40.28
CA ARG A 106 -6.63 5.42 40.08
C ARG A 106 -7.77 5.67 41.07
N GLY A 107 -8.08 4.71 41.94
CA GLY A 107 -9.15 4.83 42.94
C GLY A 107 -10.56 4.91 42.33
N LEU A 108 -10.78 4.22 41.21
CA LEU A 108 -12.04 4.27 40.46
C LEU A 108 -13.03 3.22 40.99
N SER A 109 -14.29 3.61 41.17
CA SER A 109 -15.36 2.72 41.64
C SER A 109 -15.93 1.81 40.55
N SER A 110 -15.81 2.21 39.28
CA SER A 110 -16.29 1.47 38.11
C SER A 110 -15.47 1.86 36.88
N LEU A 111 -15.33 0.96 35.92
CA LEU A 111 -14.67 1.24 34.64
C LEU A 111 -15.33 0.41 33.52
N PRO A 112 -16.44 0.91 32.96
CA PRO A 112 -17.08 0.32 31.78
C PRO A 112 -16.10 0.10 30.63
N LEU A 113 -16.31 -0.97 29.87
CA LEU A 113 -15.48 -1.32 28.72
C LEU A 113 -16.26 -1.15 27.42
N ILE A 114 -15.61 -0.57 26.42
CA ILE A 114 -16.08 -0.54 25.06
C ILE A 114 -15.15 -1.42 24.25
N VAL A 115 -15.70 -2.46 23.62
CA VAL A 115 -14.98 -3.33 22.70
C VAL A 115 -15.33 -2.85 21.30
N ALA A 116 -14.36 -2.31 20.60
CA ALA A 116 -14.51 -1.84 19.23
C ALA A 116 -13.41 -2.43 18.36
N HIS A 117 -13.56 -2.27 17.05
CA HIS A 117 -12.64 -2.87 16.08
C HIS A 117 -12.14 -1.79 15.15
N THR A 118 -10.88 -1.90 14.77
CA THR A 118 -10.32 -1.11 13.67
C THR A 118 -11.06 -1.41 12.38
N HIS A 119 -11.54 -2.65 12.18
CA HIS A 119 -12.41 -3.07 11.09
C HIS A 119 -13.02 -4.47 11.33
N SER A 120 -13.80 -4.99 10.38
CA SER A 120 -14.64 -6.19 10.58
C SER A 120 -14.01 -7.54 10.20
N HIS A 121 -12.72 -7.61 9.86
CA HIS A 121 -12.08 -8.87 9.50
C HIS A 121 -12.00 -9.84 10.70
N ARG A 122 -11.95 -11.13 10.38
CA ARG A 122 -12.17 -12.23 11.33
C ARG A 122 -11.12 -12.26 12.44
N ASP A 123 -9.90 -11.89 12.11
CA ASP A 123 -8.71 -11.78 12.94
C ASP A 123 -8.69 -10.53 13.86
N HIS A 124 -9.74 -9.71 13.80
CA HIS A 124 -9.95 -8.55 14.68
C HIS A 124 -11.18 -8.67 15.57
N VAL A 125 -12.06 -9.65 15.33
CA VAL A 125 -13.38 -9.78 15.97
C VAL A 125 -13.59 -11.15 16.64
N PHE A 126 -12.61 -12.05 16.58
CA PHE A 126 -12.81 -13.43 17.06
C PHE A 126 -13.16 -13.48 18.55
N GLY A 127 -12.48 -12.67 19.36
CA GLY A 127 -12.59 -12.69 20.82
C GLY A 127 -13.85 -12.02 21.38
N ASP A 128 -14.72 -11.42 20.57
CA ASP A 128 -15.92 -10.69 21.02
C ASP A 128 -16.79 -11.50 21.97
N ARG A 129 -16.94 -12.80 21.68
CA ARG A 129 -17.76 -13.73 22.47
C ARG A 129 -17.29 -13.86 23.91
N GLN A 130 -16.02 -13.59 24.20
CA GLN A 130 -15.49 -13.61 25.57
C GLN A 130 -16.05 -12.48 26.44
N PHE A 131 -16.57 -11.41 25.81
CA PHE A 131 -17.08 -10.21 26.47
C PHE A 131 -18.61 -10.14 26.49
N GLY A 132 -19.33 -11.09 25.87
CA GLY A 132 -20.79 -11.04 25.70
C GLY A 132 -21.59 -11.04 27.01
N ASP A 133 -21.02 -11.61 28.09
CA ASP A 133 -21.58 -11.66 29.43
C ASP A 133 -20.79 -10.80 30.45
N ARG A 134 -19.82 -10.02 29.97
CA ARG A 134 -19.04 -9.12 30.84
C ARG A 134 -19.91 -7.93 31.26
N PRO A 135 -20.10 -7.66 32.56
CA PRO A 135 -20.86 -6.49 33.03
C PRO A 135 -20.30 -5.17 32.50
N ASP A 136 -21.16 -4.15 32.38
CA ASP A 136 -20.80 -2.79 31.95
C ASP A 136 -19.94 -2.73 30.68
N THR A 137 -20.23 -3.62 29.73
CA THR A 137 -19.45 -3.76 28.50
C THR A 137 -20.33 -3.56 27.27
N ARG A 138 -19.86 -2.73 26.32
CA ARG A 138 -20.51 -2.52 25.02
C ARG A 138 -19.61 -3.02 23.90
N ILE A 139 -20.06 -4.04 23.17
CA ILE A 139 -19.43 -4.47 21.92
C ILE A 139 -20.01 -3.64 20.77
N VAL A 140 -19.15 -3.00 19.98
CA VAL A 140 -19.52 -2.17 18.84
C VAL A 140 -19.85 -3.05 17.63
N GLY A 141 -20.91 -2.70 16.91
CA GLY A 141 -21.29 -3.45 15.71
C GLY A 141 -20.32 -3.23 14.54
N LEU A 142 -20.27 -4.20 13.63
CA LEU A 142 -19.26 -4.29 12.57
C LEU A 142 -19.63 -3.55 11.27
N ARG A 143 -20.75 -2.83 11.23
CA ARG A 143 -21.17 -2.06 10.06
C ARG A 143 -20.90 -0.55 10.25
N PRO A 144 -20.64 0.21 9.17
CA PRO A 144 -20.32 1.63 9.26
C PRO A 144 -21.31 2.43 10.11
N GLU A 145 -22.62 2.20 9.95
CA GLU A 145 -23.65 2.91 10.70
C GLU A 145 -23.66 2.57 12.20
N GLN A 146 -23.24 1.37 12.57
CA GLN A 146 -23.15 0.95 13.97
C GLN A 146 -21.93 1.55 14.65
N VAL A 147 -20.78 1.57 13.95
CA VAL A 147 -19.55 2.24 14.39
C VAL A 147 -19.81 3.73 14.55
N ALA A 148 -20.41 4.36 13.53
CA ALA A 148 -20.72 5.78 13.53
C ALA A 148 -21.62 6.19 14.69
N MET A 149 -22.65 5.39 14.98
CA MET A 149 -23.57 5.63 16.09
C MET A 149 -22.88 5.59 17.46
N VAL A 150 -21.91 4.70 17.67
CA VAL A 150 -21.22 4.58 18.97
C VAL A 150 -20.27 5.76 19.20
N PHE A 151 -19.50 6.11 18.18
CA PHE A 151 -18.47 7.15 18.29
C PHE A 151 -18.99 8.57 18.03
N GLY A 152 -20.23 8.73 17.54
CA GLY A 152 -20.79 10.04 17.23
C GLY A 152 -20.25 10.62 15.93
N LEU A 153 -20.03 9.77 14.92
CA LEU A 153 -19.57 10.20 13.59
C LEU A 153 -20.76 10.63 12.73
N ASP A 154 -21.08 11.92 12.74
CA ASP A 154 -22.24 12.48 12.02
C ASP A 154 -22.09 12.52 10.49
N ARG A 155 -20.85 12.34 9.99
CA ARG A 155 -20.55 12.28 8.56
C ARG A 155 -19.63 11.09 8.31
N TRP A 156 -20.10 10.11 7.54
CA TRP A 156 -19.30 8.98 7.09
C TRP A 156 -19.10 9.05 5.58
N PRO A 157 -17.87 8.89 5.04
CA PRO A 157 -16.60 8.67 5.74
C PRO A 157 -15.82 9.96 6.09
N ASP A 158 -16.36 11.15 5.82
CA ASP A 158 -15.60 12.42 5.87
C ASP A 158 -15.61 13.15 7.23
N GLY A 159 -16.14 12.53 8.28
CA GLY A 159 -16.24 13.07 9.63
C GLY A 159 -15.08 12.67 10.54
N GLU A 160 -14.98 13.37 11.66
CA GLU A 160 -14.12 13.03 12.80
C GLU A 160 -14.97 13.15 14.05
N ALA A 161 -14.72 12.33 15.07
CA ALA A 161 -15.44 12.43 16.34
C ALA A 161 -14.48 12.38 17.53
N SER A 162 -14.67 13.29 18.49
CA SER A 162 -14.00 13.23 19.79
C SER A 162 -14.66 12.18 20.67
N PHE A 163 -13.84 11.34 21.29
CA PHE A 163 -14.29 10.27 22.16
C PHE A 163 -13.48 10.27 23.47
N ASP A 164 -14.06 10.83 24.53
CA ASP A 164 -13.37 10.96 25.82
C ASP A 164 -13.49 9.68 26.65
N LEU A 165 -12.39 9.14 27.16
CA LEU A 165 -12.40 8.01 28.09
C LEU A 165 -12.46 8.42 29.57
N GLY A 166 -12.63 9.71 29.85
CA GLY A 166 -12.54 10.32 31.17
C GLY A 166 -11.14 10.88 31.39
N GLY A 167 -10.89 12.11 30.93
CA GLY A 167 -9.57 12.74 31.01
C GLY A 167 -8.57 12.26 29.96
N ARG A 168 -9.02 11.42 29.01
CA ARG A 168 -8.21 10.95 27.88
C ARG A 168 -9.04 11.00 26.60
N GLU A 169 -8.85 12.07 25.85
CA GLU A 169 -9.60 12.33 24.63
C GLU A 169 -8.95 11.63 23.43
N LEU A 170 -9.75 10.80 22.75
CA LEU A 170 -9.42 10.18 21.48
C LEU A 170 -10.11 10.93 20.33
N ILE A 171 -9.56 10.83 19.12
CA ILE A 171 -10.25 11.25 17.88
C ILE A 171 -10.41 10.02 16.99
N VAL A 172 -11.64 9.74 16.54
CA VAL A 172 -11.98 8.63 15.65
C VAL A 172 -12.18 9.14 14.23
N LEU A 173 -11.60 8.45 13.24
CA LEU A 173 -11.67 8.80 11.82
C LEU A 173 -12.08 7.57 10.97
N PRO A 174 -13.07 7.67 10.07
CA PRO A 174 -13.35 6.64 9.09
C PRO A 174 -12.27 6.52 8.01
N LEU A 175 -11.78 5.30 7.77
CA LEU A 175 -10.78 4.97 6.75
C LEU A 175 -11.22 3.80 5.84
N PRO A 176 -12.40 3.87 5.18
CA PRO A 176 -12.81 2.82 4.26
C PRO A 176 -11.81 2.63 3.10
N GLY A 177 -11.83 1.46 2.49
CA GLY A 177 -11.02 1.12 1.32
C GLY A 177 -10.36 -0.25 1.42
N HIS A 178 -9.81 -0.56 2.59
CA HIS A 178 -9.44 -1.93 2.94
C HIS A 178 -10.69 -2.74 3.31
N GLU A 179 -11.52 -2.17 4.19
CA GLU A 179 -12.81 -2.72 4.61
C GLU A 179 -13.81 -1.55 4.83
N PRO A 180 -15.11 -1.70 4.53
CA PRO A 180 -16.08 -0.58 4.57
C PRO A 180 -16.27 0.14 5.91
N ALA A 181 -16.16 -0.56 7.05
CA ALA A 181 -16.34 -0.04 8.40
C ALA A 181 -15.01 0.34 9.08
N HIS A 182 -13.90 0.34 8.33
CA HIS A 182 -12.57 0.61 8.88
C HIS A 182 -12.46 2.02 9.50
N ILE A 183 -11.83 2.11 10.67
CA ILE A 183 -11.53 3.35 11.40
C ILE A 183 -10.06 3.39 11.85
N ALA A 184 -9.53 4.61 11.96
CA ALA A 184 -8.37 4.89 12.80
C ALA A 184 -8.76 5.68 14.04
N ILE A 185 -7.97 5.51 15.10
CA ILE A 185 -8.15 6.19 16.37
C ILE A 185 -6.86 6.89 16.76
N TYR A 186 -6.92 8.19 17.00
CA TYR A 186 -5.81 8.99 17.47
C TYR A 186 -5.94 9.28 18.96
N ASP A 187 -4.93 8.90 19.73
CA ASP A 187 -4.85 9.22 21.15
C ASP A 187 -4.04 10.49 21.38
N LYS A 188 -4.71 11.57 21.82
CA LYS A 188 -4.07 12.88 22.04
C LYS A 188 -2.98 12.82 23.11
N GLN A 189 -3.10 11.93 24.10
CA GLN A 189 -2.17 11.87 25.22
C GLN A 189 -0.81 11.33 24.80
N THR A 190 -0.78 10.32 23.93
CA THR A 190 0.48 9.72 23.46
C THR A 190 0.88 10.17 22.06
N ALA A 191 0.03 10.92 21.36
CA ALA A 191 0.21 11.25 19.94
C ALA A 191 0.37 10.00 19.05
N SER A 192 -0.30 8.90 19.43
CA SER A 192 -0.29 7.63 18.69
C SER A 192 -1.55 7.50 17.85
N LEU A 193 -1.39 7.04 16.61
CA LEU A 193 -2.47 6.74 15.69
C LEU A 193 -2.59 5.22 15.54
N PHE A 194 -3.70 4.64 15.98
CA PHE A 194 -4.04 3.23 15.75
C PHE A 194 -4.72 3.11 14.39
N SER A 195 -4.05 2.49 13.43
CA SER A 195 -4.43 2.50 12.01
C SER A 195 -5.02 1.19 11.50
N GLY A 196 -5.07 0.14 12.34
CA GLY A 196 -5.46 -1.21 11.93
C GLY A 196 -4.72 -1.64 10.66
N ASP A 197 -5.47 -2.20 9.72
CA ASP A 197 -4.92 -2.70 8.44
C ASP A 197 -4.79 -1.63 7.34
N THR A 198 -5.10 -0.37 7.66
CA THR A 198 -4.95 0.69 6.67
C THR A 198 -3.48 1.06 6.45
N LEU A 199 -2.65 1.10 7.51
CA LEU A 199 -1.22 1.38 7.36
C LEU A 199 -0.44 0.71 8.48
N TYR A 200 0.37 -0.26 8.12
CA TYR A 200 1.19 -1.07 9.03
C TYR A 200 2.39 -1.64 8.25
N PRO A 201 3.43 -2.16 8.93
CA PRO A 201 4.58 -2.73 8.24
C PRO A 201 4.26 -4.12 7.66
N GLY A 202 3.50 -4.16 6.57
CA GLY A 202 3.08 -5.41 5.92
C GLY A 202 2.36 -5.22 4.59
N LEU A 203 1.60 -6.24 4.18
CA LEU A 203 0.78 -6.24 2.97
C LEU A 203 -0.53 -5.49 3.20
N LEU A 204 -0.53 -4.22 2.83
CA LEU A 204 -1.70 -3.36 2.85
C LEU A 204 -2.66 -3.78 1.72
N THR A 205 -3.69 -4.55 2.06
CA THR A 205 -4.66 -5.00 1.06
C THR A 205 -5.67 -3.89 0.74
N VAL A 206 -5.84 -3.60 -0.54
CA VAL A 206 -6.69 -2.52 -1.06
C VAL A 206 -7.85 -3.12 -1.85
N ARG A 207 -9.09 -2.99 -1.35
CA ARG A 207 -10.30 -3.52 -2.01
C ARG A 207 -11.05 -2.45 -2.82
N ASP A 208 -11.24 -1.28 -2.23
CA ASP A 208 -11.79 -0.09 -2.88
C ASP A 208 -10.70 0.98 -2.91
N LEU A 209 -10.04 1.08 -4.07
CA LEU A 209 -8.93 2.00 -4.26
C LEU A 209 -9.35 3.47 -4.12
N ALA A 210 -10.55 3.84 -4.57
CA ALA A 210 -11.02 5.22 -4.51
C ALA A 210 -11.24 5.64 -3.05
N ALA A 211 -11.93 4.81 -2.27
CA ALA A 211 -12.11 5.03 -0.84
C ALA A 211 -10.76 5.04 -0.10
N TYR A 212 -9.87 4.11 -0.41
CA TYR A 212 -8.57 3.98 0.24
C TYR A 212 -7.66 5.19 -0.03
N ARG A 213 -7.64 5.71 -1.27
CA ARG A 213 -6.97 6.98 -1.63
C ARG A 213 -7.54 8.17 -0.85
N ALA A 214 -8.86 8.27 -0.74
CA ALA A 214 -9.50 9.33 0.02
C ALA A 214 -9.17 9.23 1.52
N SER A 215 -9.16 8.02 2.07
CA SER A 215 -8.73 7.73 3.44
C SER A 215 -7.27 8.14 3.68
N ALA A 216 -6.38 7.87 2.73
CA ALA A 216 -4.99 8.32 2.81
C ALA A 216 -4.86 9.84 2.82
N ALA A 217 -5.57 10.53 1.92
CA ALA A 217 -5.57 11.98 1.89
C ALA A 217 -6.12 12.59 3.19
N ARG A 218 -7.22 12.06 3.73
CA ARG A 218 -7.80 12.50 5.01
C ARG A 218 -6.83 12.29 6.16
N LEU A 219 -6.21 11.11 6.27
CA LEU A 219 -5.30 10.79 7.36
C LEU A 219 -4.01 11.62 7.32
N THR A 220 -3.46 11.89 6.13
CA THR A 220 -2.31 12.79 6.00
C THR A 220 -2.68 14.24 6.33
N ALA A 221 -3.84 14.72 5.89
CA ALA A 221 -4.33 16.06 6.27
C ALA A 221 -4.58 16.17 7.79
N PHE A 222 -5.02 15.09 8.43
CA PHE A 222 -5.12 15.01 9.89
C PHE A 222 -3.74 15.12 10.55
N ALA A 223 -2.74 14.39 10.08
CA ALA A 223 -1.36 14.44 10.61
C ALA A 223 -0.64 15.78 10.38
N GLN A 224 -1.14 16.64 9.49
CA GLN A 224 -0.67 18.02 9.35
C GLN A 224 -1.23 18.94 10.44
N ARG A 225 -2.41 18.62 11.00
CA ARG A 225 -3.08 19.39 12.05
C ARG A 225 -2.80 18.85 13.46
N HIS A 226 -2.42 17.58 13.56
CA HIS A 226 -2.16 16.87 14.81
C HIS A 226 -0.77 16.24 14.78
N ARG A 227 0.00 16.41 15.86
CA ARG A 227 1.29 15.73 16.00
C ARG A 227 1.06 14.22 16.04
N VAL A 228 1.55 13.49 15.05
CA VAL A 228 1.58 12.02 15.06
C VAL A 228 3.01 11.57 15.30
N GLU A 229 3.26 10.98 16.47
CA GLU A 229 4.59 10.44 16.80
C GLU A 229 4.79 9.02 16.27
N ARG A 230 3.71 8.25 16.20
CA ARG A 230 3.73 6.87 15.74
C ARG A 230 2.40 6.46 15.15
N VAL A 231 2.48 5.60 14.15
CA VAL A 231 1.35 4.88 13.56
C VAL A 231 1.51 3.41 13.96
N LEU A 232 0.49 2.88 14.64
CA LEU A 232 0.45 1.54 15.22
C LEU A 232 -0.65 0.75 14.50
N GLY A 233 -0.24 -0.14 13.59
CA GLY A 233 -1.14 -1.00 12.82
C GLY A 233 -1.55 -2.26 13.58
N ALA A 234 -2.25 -3.19 12.93
CA ALA A 234 -2.66 -4.43 13.59
C ALA A 234 -1.73 -5.63 13.31
N HIS A 235 -0.79 -5.53 12.38
CA HIS A 235 0.14 -6.62 12.05
C HIS A 235 1.56 -6.13 11.81
N VAL A 236 2.49 -7.09 11.76
CA VAL A 236 3.84 -6.91 11.22
C VAL A 236 4.13 -8.09 10.30
N GLU A 237 4.42 -7.81 9.05
CA GLU A 237 4.70 -8.82 8.02
C GLU A 237 5.95 -8.47 7.20
N MET A 238 6.42 -7.22 7.24
CA MET A 238 7.69 -6.83 6.66
C MET A 238 8.83 -7.31 7.54
N SER A 239 9.94 -7.67 6.91
CA SER A 239 11.20 -7.89 7.62
C SER A 239 11.94 -6.58 7.88
N THR A 240 13.01 -6.64 8.66
CA THR A 240 13.98 -5.55 8.85
C THR A 240 14.80 -5.27 7.58
N THR A 241 14.71 -6.12 6.55
CA THR A 241 15.29 -5.84 5.23
C THR A 241 14.28 -5.05 4.40
N PRO A 242 14.63 -3.85 3.91
CA PRO A 242 13.72 -3.01 3.13
C PRO A 242 13.11 -3.74 1.93
N GLY A 243 11.79 -3.62 1.77
CA GLY A 243 11.04 -4.18 0.64
C GLY A 243 10.95 -5.71 0.65
N VAL A 244 11.22 -6.36 1.78
CA VAL A 244 11.11 -7.81 1.93
C VAL A 244 9.96 -8.14 2.88
N LEU A 245 8.86 -8.61 2.30
CA LEU A 245 7.70 -9.18 2.99
C LEU A 245 8.00 -10.64 3.39
N TYR A 246 7.60 -11.04 4.59
CA TYR A 246 7.58 -12.45 4.97
C TYR A 246 6.51 -13.21 4.17
N PRO A 247 6.72 -14.50 3.86
CA PRO A 247 5.67 -15.33 3.30
C PRO A 247 4.43 -15.34 4.23
N LEU A 248 3.26 -15.04 3.67
CA LEU A 248 1.99 -15.15 4.37
C LEU A 248 1.81 -16.56 4.94
N GLY A 249 1.20 -16.67 6.12
CA GLY A 249 1.02 -17.96 6.80
C GLY A 249 2.26 -18.50 7.52
N GLY A 250 3.41 -17.80 7.47
CA GLY A 250 4.62 -18.26 8.14
C GLY A 250 4.49 -18.21 9.68
N PRO A 251 4.74 -19.32 10.41
CA PRO A 251 4.59 -19.34 11.87
C PRO A 251 5.77 -18.68 12.63
N TYR A 252 6.80 -18.19 11.92
CA TYR A 252 8.05 -17.69 12.51
C TYR A 252 8.65 -16.52 11.72
N GLN A 253 8.96 -15.40 12.40
CA GLN A 253 9.46 -14.15 11.81
C GLN A 253 10.56 -13.44 12.65
N PRO A 254 11.75 -14.04 12.82
CA PRO A 254 12.78 -13.55 13.76
C PRO A 254 13.41 -12.19 13.42
N HIS A 255 13.17 -11.69 12.22
CA HIS A 255 13.68 -10.42 11.73
C HIS A 255 12.54 -9.56 11.22
N GLU A 256 11.36 -9.65 11.84
CA GLU A 256 10.24 -8.77 11.57
C GLU A 256 10.56 -7.30 11.88
N HIS A 257 9.92 -6.40 11.13
CA HIS A 257 10.01 -4.97 11.30
C HIS A 257 9.46 -4.53 12.68
N GLY A 258 9.82 -3.35 13.17
CA GLY A 258 9.19 -2.80 14.37
C GLY A 258 7.71 -2.45 14.11
N LEU A 259 6.83 -2.59 15.11
CA LEU A 259 5.41 -2.26 14.98
C LEU A 259 5.16 -0.80 14.56
N ALA A 260 5.91 0.14 15.14
CA ALA A 260 5.65 1.57 14.96
C ALA A 260 6.22 2.10 13.64
N LEU A 261 5.33 2.64 12.80
CA LEU A 261 5.69 3.50 11.69
C LEU A 261 5.67 4.97 12.10
N GLY A 262 6.30 5.84 11.31
CA GLY A 262 6.37 7.28 11.56
C GLY A 262 5.63 8.14 10.53
N ALA A 263 5.67 9.46 10.73
CA ALA A 263 5.14 10.43 9.78
C ALA A 263 5.75 10.31 8.38
N LYS A 264 7.00 9.83 8.27
CA LYS A 264 7.66 9.51 7.00
C LYS A 264 6.86 8.46 6.21
N GLN A 265 6.53 7.33 6.84
CA GLN A 265 5.78 6.26 6.18
C GLN A 265 4.36 6.66 5.85
N LEU A 266 3.71 7.48 6.69
CA LEU A 266 2.40 8.06 6.37
C LEU A 266 2.45 8.91 5.08
N ALA A 267 3.49 9.74 4.92
CA ALA A 267 3.69 10.52 3.70
C ALA A 267 4.05 9.65 2.49
N GLN A 268 4.88 8.62 2.67
CA GLN A 268 5.21 7.66 1.62
C GLN A 268 3.97 6.89 1.15
N TRP A 269 3.12 6.46 2.07
CA TRP A 269 1.87 5.76 1.76
C TRP A 269 0.91 6.63 0.94
N GLN A 270 0.69 7.89 1.34
CA GLN A 270 -0.13 8.82 0.56
C GLN A 270 0.47 9.09 -0.83
N ALA A 271 1.79 9.28 -0.92
CA ALA A 271 2.48 9.51 -2.18
C ALA A 271 2.39 8.29 -3.10
N ALA A 272 2.63 7.08 -2.57
CA ALA A 272 2.51 5.82 -3.29
C ALA A 272 1.10 5.68 -3.87
N LEU A 273 0.06 5.89 -3.07
CA LEU A 273 -1.32 5.86 -3.56
C LEU A 273 -1.55 6.96 -4.61
N THR A 274 -1.13 8.20 -4.38
CA THR A 274 -1.31 9.30 -5.35
C THR A 274 -0.67 8.97 -6.71
N ASP A 275 0.52 8.38 -6.68
CA ASP A 275 1.28 8.00 -7.87
C ASP A 275 0.76 6.70 -8.52
N ALA A 276 0.16 5.76 -7.78
CA ALA A 276 -0.08 4.40 -8.27
C ALA A 276 -1.11 4.25 -9.41
N GLY A 277 -1.89 5.29 -9.77
CA GLY A 277 -3.06 5.15 -10.67
C GLY A 277 -3.97 3.98 -10.29
N ASP A 278 -4.64 3.32 -11.24
CA ASP A 278 -5.33 2.07 -10.95
C ASP A 278 -4.41 0.85 -10.92
N PHE A 279 -3.32 0.86 -10.14
CA PHE A 279 -2.41 -0.28 -10.02
C PHE A 279 -3.16 -1.61 -9.85
N VAL A 280 -2.82 -2.64 -10.61
CA VAL A 280 -3.44 -3.98 -10.52
C VAL A 280 -2.56 -4.95 -9.70
N HIS A 281 -1.37 -4.51 -9.29
CA HIS A 281 -0.35 -5.36 -8.66
C HIS A 281 0.31 -4.72 -7.45
N GLU A 282 1.05 -5.55 -6.73
CA GLU A 282 1.80 -5.13 -5.56
C GLU A 282 2.73 -3.94 -5.86
N HIS A 283 2.59 -2.86 -5.09
CA HIS A 283 3.58 -1.80 -5.02
C HIS A 283 4.43 -2.01 -3.76
N ILE A 284 5.72 -2.27 -3.94
CA ILE A 284 6.64 -2.58 -2.85
C ILE A 284 7.35 -1.30 -2.42
N SER A 285 7.17 -0.93 -1.15
CA SER A 285 7.95 0.09 -0.45
C SER A 285 8.89 -0.56 0.57
N ASP A 286 9.83 0.22 1.11
CA ASP A 286 10.78 -0.28 2.12
C ASP A 286 10.08 -0.90 3.33
N ASP A 287 9.01 -0.25 3.79
CA ASP A 287 8.34 -0.55 5.07
C ASP A 287 6.94 -1.19 4.90
N PHE A 288 6.39 -1.28 3.69
CA PHE A 288 5.07 -1.86 3.43
C PHE A 288 4.91 -2.26 1.95
N VAL A 289 3.92 -3.10 1.65
CA VAL A 289 3.53 -3.47 0.29
C VAL A 289 2.06 -3.11 0.08
N LEU A 290 1.68 -2.40 -0.98
CA LEU A 290 0.27 -2.20 -1.34
C LEU A 290 -0.17 -3.35 -2.25
N GLY A 291 -1.07 -4.23 -1.80
CA GLY A 291 -1.64 -5.30 -2.62
C GLY A 291 -3.08 -5.00 -3.01
N ARG A 292 -3.37 -4.79 -4.30
CA ARG A 292 -4.77 -4.62 -4.73
C ARG A 292 -5.48 -5.96 -4.79
N VAL A 293 -6.66 -6.02 -4.20
CA VAL A 293 -7.59 -7.13 -4.31
C VAL A 293 -8.67 -6.71 -5.32
N ALA A 294 -8.44 -7.05 -6.59
CA ALA A 294 -9.35 -6.70 -7.67
C ALA A 294 -10.76 -7.24 -7.41
N GLN A 295 -11.77 -6.38 -7.57
CA GLN A 295 -13.17 -6.77 -7.38
C GLN A 295 -13.78 -7.28 -8.69
N PRO A 296 -14.74 -8.23 -8.65
CA PRO A 296 -15.44 -8.68 -9.86
C PRO A 296 -16.07 -7.51 -10.62
N GLY A 297 -15.72 -7.35 -11.89
CA GLY A 297 -16.28 -6.32 -12.77
C GLY A 297 -15.69 -4.92 -12.62
N GLU A 298 -14.61 -4.75 -11.85
CA GLU A 298 -13.98 -3.45 -11.55
C GLU A 298 -13.51 -2.66 -12.78
N PHE A 299 -13.03 -3.34 -13.83
CA PHE A 299 -12.54 -2.68 -15.05
C PHE A 299 -13.61 -2.48 -16.13
N ALA A 300 -14.68 -3.29 -16.12
CA ALA A 300 -15.86 -3.21 -16.99
C ALA A 300 -15.60 -2.99 -18.51
N ASP A 301 -14.41 -3.32 -19.01
CA ASP A 301 -14.07 -3.10 -20.41
C ASP A 301 -14.63 -4.20 -21.32
N PRO A 302 -15.01 -3.86 -22.58
CA PRO A 302 -15.35 -4.86 -23.57
C PRO A 302 -14.08 -5.62 -24.04
N PRO A 303 -14.17 -6.94 -24.29
CA PRO A 303 -13.06 -7.71 -24.86
C PRO A 303 -12.58 -7.13 -26.20
N ASN A 304 -11.27 -6.95 -26.36
CA ASN A 304 -10.67 -6.42 -27.59
C ASN A 304 -9.30 -7.07 -27.88
N THR A 305 -8.71 -6.75 -29.03
CA THR A 305 -7.37 -7.16 -29.42
C THR A 305 -6.36 -6.15 -28.91
N HIS A 306 -5.39 -6.58 -28.11
CA HIS A 306 -4.39 -5.71 -27.49
C HIS A 306 -3.01 -5.96 -28.09
N GLY A 307 -2.62 -5.17 -29.08
CA GLY A 307 -1.29 -5.25 -29.70
C GLY A 307 -0.17 -4.93 -28.71
N MET A 308 0.97 -5.59 -28.86
CA MET A 308 2.10 -5.47 -27.94
C MET A 308 3.40 -5.19 -28.69
N LEU A 309 4.23 -4.28 -28.20
CA LEU A 309 5.63 -4.16 -28.57
C LEU A 309 6.46 -5.24 -27.86
N VAL A 310 7.40 -5.86 -28.56
CA VAL A 310 8.31 -6.88 -28.02
C VAL A 310 9.69 -6.28 -27.79
N VAL A 311 10.23 -6.48 -26.57
CA VAL A 311 11.49 -5.88 -26.12
C VAL A 311 12.37 -6.92 -25.43
N GLY A 312 13.66 -6.94 -25.80
CA GLY A 312 14.68 -7.78 -25.17
C GLY A 312 14.78 -9.20 -25.75
N THR A 313 15.98 -9.77 -25.65
CA THR A 313 16.35 -11.10 -26.15
C THR A 313 16.89 -12.01 -25.03
N ASP A 314 17.49 -11.44 -23.97
CA ASP A 314 17.90 -12.19 -22.77
C ASP A 314 16.67 -12.64 -21.97
N ALA A 315 15.77 -11.69 -21.74
CA ALA A 315 14.41 -11.89 -21.28
C ALA A 315 13.49 -11.10 -22.22
N VAL A 316 12.30 -11.65 -22.51
CA VAL A 316 11.32 -11.02 -23.40
C VAL A 316 10.32 -10.24 -22.55
N TYR A 317 10.11 -8.99 -22.92
CA TYR A 317 9.11 -8.11 -22.34
C TYR A 317 8.10 -7.73 -23.40
N LEU A 318 6.84 -7.65 -23.01
CA LEU A 318 5.74 -7.17 -23.83
C LEU A 318 5.21 -5.86 -23.24
N SER A 319 5.13 -4.83 -24.07
CA SER A 319 4.53 -3.53 -23.72
C SER A 319 3.26 -3.33 -24.55
N HIS A 320 2.12 -3.15 -23.89
CA HIS A 320 0.86 -2.84 -24.56
C HIS A 320 0.97 -1.54 -25.35
N LEU A 321 0.48 -1.53 -26.59
CA LEU A 321 0.36 -0.36 -27.44
C LEU A 321 -0.92 0.41 -27.02
N PRO A 322 -0.81 1.49 -26.25
CA PRO A 322 -1.96 2.04 -25.54
C PRO A 322 -2.57 3.24 -26.27
N MET A 323 -3.81 3.58 -25.92
CA MET A 323 -4.52 4.79 -26.37
C MET A 323 -5.16 5.47 -25.15
N PHE A 324 -5.57 6.74 -25.23
CA PHE A 324 -6.18 7.41 -24.05
C PHE A 324 -7.64 7.06 -23.78
N HIS A 325 -8.27 6.22 -24.61
CA HIS A 325 -9.66 5.82 -24.47
C HIS A 325 -9.86 4.31 -24.30
N PRO A 326 -11.00 3.88 -23.74
CA PRO A 326 -11.36 2.47 -23.66
C PRO A 326 -11.42 1.76 -25.01
N PRO A 327 -11.05 0.46 -25.07
CA PRO A 327 -10.51 -0.36 -23.97
C PRO A 327 -8.97 -0.32 -23.84
N HIS A 328 -8.27 0.63 -24.47
CA HIS A 328 -6.81 0.67 -24.57
C HIS A 328 -6.13 1.64 -23.60
N HIS A 329 -6.87 2.21 -22.65
CA HIS A 329 -6.45 3.22 -21.67
C HIS A 329 -5.61 2.65 -20.53
N TYR A 330 -4.61 1.84 -20.88
CA TYR A 330 -3.69 1.20 -19.95
C TYR A 330 -2.26 1.20 -20.46
N GLN A 331 -1.31 1.66 -19.64
CA GLN A 331 0.09 1.34 -19.82
C GLN A 331 0.40 0.03 -19.09
N LEU A 332 0.79 -1.00 -19.83
CA LEU A 332 1.08 -2.32 -19.30
C LEU A 332 2.40 -2.85 -19.87
N ILE A 333 3.32 -3.25 -18.99
CA ILE A 333 4.59 -3.88 -19.33
C ILE A 333 4.72 -5.15 -18.49
N PHE A 334 5.10 -6.27 -19.10
CA PHE A 334 5.31 -7.53 -18.38
C PHE A 334 6.43 -8.36 -18.98
N GLU A 335 7.08 -9.18 -18.16
CA GLU A 335 8.01 -10.21 -18.63
C GLU A 335 7.19 -11.42 -19.11
N ALA A 336 7.48 -11.90 -20.30
CA ALA A 336 6.78 -13.01 -20.93
C ALA A 336 7.74 -14.18 -21.19
N ASN A 337 7.22 -15.39 -21.16
CA ASN A 337 7.89 -16.54 -21.75
C ASN A 337 7.28 -16.82 -23.12
N LEU A 338 8.15 -17.01 -24.11
CA LEU A 338 7.77 -17.52 -25.42
C LEU A 338 8.11 -19.01 -25.50
N PRO A 339 7.42 -19.81 -26.35
CA PRO A 339 7.83 -21.16 -26.66
C PRO A 339 9.28 -21.21 -27.16
N ALA A 340 10.01 -22.29 -26.87
CA ALA A 340 11.46 -22.35 -27.09
C ALA A 340 11.86 -22.21 -28.58
N ASP A 341 11.02 -22.68 -29.48
CA ASP A 341 11.15 -22.52 -30.92
C ASP A 341 10.89 -21.07 -31.36
N ALA A 342 9.79 -20.46 -30.93
CA ALA A 342 9.48 -19.06 -31.20
C ALA A 342 10.54 -18.10 -30.65
N LEU A 343 11.07 -18.38 -29.45
CA LEU A 343 12.15 -17.60 -28.83
C LEU A 343 13.44 -17.69 -29.64
N ARG A 344 13.77 -18.88 -30.15
CA ARG A 344 14.95 -19.07 -31.01
C ARG A 344 14.80 -18.30 -32.31
N GLU A 345 13.65 -18.45 -32.98
CA GLU A 345 13.37 -17.75 -34.24
C GLU A 345 13.39 -16.23 -34.07
N TYR A 346 12.79 -15.72 -33.00
CA TYR A 346 12.88 -14.30 -32.63
C TYR A 346 14.31 -13.82 -32.44
N ARG A 347 15.14 -14.58 -31.70
CA ARG A 347 16.54 -14.22 -31.46
C ARG A 347 17.38 -14.22 -32.73
N ASP A 348 17.22 -15.25 -33.56
CA ASP A 348 17.93 -15.37 -34.83
C ASP A 348 17.53 -14.22 -35.77
N ASP A 349 16.24 -13.90 -35.83
CA ASP A 349 15.73 -12.81 -36.65
C ASP A 349 16.19 -11.44 -36.15
N ALA A 350 16.15 -11.20 -34.84
CA ALA A 350 16.60 -9.95 -34.22
C ALA A 350 18.11 -9.72 -34.39
N ALA A 351 18.91 -10.79 -34.38
CA ALA A 351 20.34 -10.71 -34.67
C ALA A 351 20.60 -10.34 -36.14
N ALA A 352 19.78 -10.82 -37.07
CA ALA A 352 19.86 -10.46 -38.49
C ALA A 352 19.33 -9.06 -38.82
N HIS A 353 18.45 -8.49 -37.98
CA HIS A 353 17.77 -7.21 -38.22
C HIS A 353 17.89 -6.24 -37.01
N PRO A 354 19.10 -5.80 -36.62
CA PRO A 354 19.33 -5.07 -35.37
C PRO A 354 18.66 -3.69 -35.28
N ASP A 355 18.26 -3.10 -36.41
CA ASP A 355 17.65 -1.78 -36.49
C ASP A 355 16.10 -1.81 -36.57
N THR A 356 15.50 -2.99 -36.37
CA THR A 356 14.05 -3.15 -36.35
C THR A 356 13.51 -3.32 -34.93
N TYR A 357 12.19 -3.15 -34.79
CA TYR A 357 11.43 -3.51 -33.61
C TYR A 357 10.43 -4.61 -33.96
N TYR A 358 9.88 -5.25 -32.94
CA TYR A 358 8.99 -6.40 -33.09
C TYR A 358 7.67 -6.13 -32.40
N THR A 359 6.59 -6.66 -32.96
CA THR A 359 5.27 -6.57 -32.34
C THR A 359 4.61 -7.93 -32.30
N LEU A 360 3.66 -8.06 -31.38
CA LEU A 360 2.92 -9.27 -31.12
C LEU A 360 1.43 -8.95 -31.16
N ALA A 361 0.69 -9.73 -31.95
CA ALA A 361 -0.73 -9.57 -32.18
C ALA A 361 -1.48 -10.76 -31.56
N PRO A 362 -2.28 -10.55 -30.50
CA PRO A 362 -3.09 -11.63 -29.94
C PRO A 362 -4.09 -12.18 -30.98
N THR A 363 -4.24 -13.50 -31.03
CA THR A 363 -5.19 -14.16 -31.95
C THR A 363 -6.61 -14.19 -31.41
N GLN A 364 -6.82 -13.73 -30.18
CA GLN A 364 -8.08 -13.72 -29.45
C GLN A 364 -8.37 -12.33 -28.88
N ARG A 365 -9.66 -12.03 -28.66
CA ARG A 365 -10.12 -10.84 -27.94
C ARG A 365 -10.37 -11.15 -26.48
N TRP A 366 -9.93 -10.26 -25.60
CA TRP A 366 -10.02 -10.46 -24.16
C TRP A 366 -9.99 -9.10 -23.44
N VAL A 367 -10.29 -9.11 -22.14
CA VAL A 367 -10.20 -7.93 -21.29
C VAL A 367 -8.79 -7.86 -20.71
N LEU A 368 -8.06 -6.78 -21.01
CA LEU A 368 -6.65 -6.64 -20.67
C LEU A 368 -6.33 -6.87 -19.18
N PRO A 369 -6.95 -6.16 -18.23
CA PRO A 369 -6.68 -6.35 -16.81
C PRO A 369 -7.11 -7.72 -16.26
N ASP A 370 -8.10 -8.39 -16.88
CA ASP A 370 -8.57 -9.70 -16.41
C ASP A 370 -7.63 -10.84 -16.86
N THR A 371 -6.99 -10.64 -18.02
CA THR A 371 -6.22 -11.67 -18.72
C THR A 371 -4.74 -11.59 -18.38
N ILE A 372 -4.15 -10.40 -18.33
CA ILE A 372 -2.71 -10.26 -18.11
C ILE A 372 -2.42 -10.18 -16.61
N LYS A 373 -2.12 -11.34 -16.05
CA LYS A 373 -1.70 -11.56 -14.64
C LYS A 373 -0.66 -12.67 -14.59
N PRO A 374 0.15 -12.78 -13.52
CA PRO A 374 1.11 -13.87 -13.38
C PRO A 374 0.47 -15.24 -13.66
N ASP A 375 1.21 -16.09 -14.38
CA ASP A 375 0.80 -17.44 -14.81
C ASP A 375 -0.37 -17.50 -15.81
N ALA A 376 -0.87 -16.37 -16.31
CA ALA A 376 -1.83 -16.36 -17.39
C ALA A 376 -1.18 -16.67 -18.75
N HIS A 377 -2.00 -17.17 -19.68
CA HIS A 377 -1.58 -17.56 -21.02
C HIS A 377 -2.50 -16.97 -22.08
N PHE A 378 -1.94 -16.64 -23.24
CA PHE A 378 -2.71 -16.24 -24.42
C PHE A 378 -1.99 -16.61 -25.72
N LYS A 379 -2.76 -16.72 -26.80
CA LYS A 379 -2.24 -17.01 -28.14
C LYS A 379 -1.95 -15.74 -28.92
N ALA A 380 -0.86 -15.74 -29.68
CA ALA A 380 -0.47 -14.60 -30.49
C ALA A 380 0.38 -14.95 -31.72
N ASP A 381 0.46 -14.01 -32.66
CA ASP A 381 1.39 -14.01 -33.78
C ASP A 381 2.50 -12.97 -33.53
N LEU A 382 3.75 -13.35 -33.83
CA LEU A 382 4.93 -12.50 -33.66
C LEU A 382 5.41 -11.96 -35.01
N TYR A 383 5.69 -10.66 -35.07
CA TYR A 383 6.06 -9.94 -36.28
C TYR A 383 7.38 -9.18 -36.11
N ARG A 384 8.21 -9.21 -37.16
CA ARG A 384 9.23 -8.19 -37.39
C ARG A 384 8.56 -6.93 -37.95
N GLY A 385 8.73 -5.80 -37.28
CA GLY A 385 7.98 -4.57 -37.51
C GLY A 385 6.60 -4.58 -36.86
N HIS A 386 5.74 -3.64 -37.25
CA HIS A 386 4.39 -3.50 -36.70
C HIS A 386 3.39 -4.41 -37.43
N PHE A 387 2.63 -5.21 -36.68
CA PHE A 387 1.66 -6.18 -37.21
C PHE A 387 0.60 -5.53 -38.12
N GLU A 388 0.16 -4.31 -37.83
CA GLU A 388 -0.81 -3.57 -38.67
C GLU A 388 -0.19 -2.68 -39.75
N ARG A 389 1.13 -2.46 -39.73
CA ARG A 389 1.82 -1.53 -40.66
C ARG A 389 2.82 -2.28 -41.55
N GLY A 390 2.39 -3.45 -42.07
CA GLY A 390 3.14 -4.24 -43.05
C GLY A 390 4.27 -5.12 -42.46
N GLY A 391 4.22 -5.42 -41.16
CA GLY A 391 5.20 -6.30 -40.51
C GLY A 391 5.26 -7.70 -41.12
N THR A 392 6.43 -8.33 -41.04
CA THR A 392 6.65 -9.71 -41.51
C THR A 392 6.39 -10.70 -40.37
N PRO A 393 5.44 -11.64 -40.49
CA PRO A 393 5.26 -12.69 -39.48
C PRO A 393 6.53 -13.54 -39.36
N ILE A 394 7.01 -13.74 -38.15
CA ILE A 394 8.15 -14.62 -37.85
C ILE A 394 7.74 -15.84 -37.03
N ALA A 395 6.67 -15.78 -36.24
CA ALA A 395 6.08 -16.97 -35.62
C ALA A 395 4.55 -16.79 -35.53
N ARG A 396 3.80 -17.89 -35.56
CA ARG A 396 2.32 -17.85 -35.51
C ARG A 396 1.74 -18.76 -34.43
N ASP A 397 0.61 -18.35 -33.88
CA ASP A 397 -0.17 -19.05 -32.87
C ASP A 397 0.66 -19.54 -31.67
N ILE A 398 1.60 -18.72 -31.24
CA ILE A 398 2.51 -19.04 -30.14
C ILE A 398 1.78 -18.91 -28.79
N ASP A 399 2.12 -19.81 -27.87
CA ASP A 399 1.60 -19.79 -26.49
C ASP A 399 2.47 -18.88 -25.62
N VAL A 400 1.98 -17.68 -25.35
CA VAL A 400 2.69 -16.69 -24.54
C VAL A 400 2.23 -16.83 -23.09
N SER A 401 3.17 -16.99 -22.16
CA SER A 401 2.85 -16.97 -20.73
C SER A 401 3.38 -15.72 -20.04
N VAL A 402 2.58 -15.17 -19.14
CA VAL A 402 2.91 -14.00 -18.33
C VAL A 402 3.73 -14.47 -17.14
N ARG A 403 5.01 -14.10 -17.09
CA ARG A 403 5.89 -14.47 -15.98
C ARG A 403 5.71 -13.56 -14.78
N ARG A 404 5.71 -12.25 -15.01
CA ARG A 404 5.51 -11.22 -13.98
C ARG A 404 5.14 -9.91 -14.64
N ILE A 405 4.39 -9.09 -13.93
CA ILE A 405 4.08 -7.73 -14.36
C ILE A 405 5.23 -6.81 -13.94
N VAL A 406 5.65 -5.94 -14.85
CA VAL A 406 6.67 -4.91 -14.63
C VAL A 406 6.00 -3.59 -14.31
N HIS A 407 4.92 -3.27 -15.04
CA HIS A 407 4.15 -2.05 -14.84
C HIS A 407 2.70 -2.29 -15.26
N PHE A 408 1.75 -1.77 -14.49
CA PHE A 408 0.36 -1.67 -14.89
C PHE A 408 -0.19 -0.34 -14.42
N ARG A 409 -0.86 0.39 -15.30
CA ARG A 409 -1.55 1.62 -14.96
C ARG A 409 -2.72 1.88 -15.91
N ARG A 410 -3.90 2.17 -15.37
CA ARG A 410 -4.99 2.81 -16.13
C ARG A 410 -4.75 4.31 -16.27
N PHE A 411 -5.03 4.87 -17.44
CA PHE A 411 -5.01 6.32 -17.65
C PHE A 411 -6.24 6.97 -17.02
N GLU A 412 -6.01 8.08 -16.33
CA GLU A 412 -7.03 8.86 -15.64
C GLU A 412 -7.17 10.23 -16.30
N ALA A 413 -8.42 10.66 -16.53
CA ALA A 413 -8.69 12.01 -17.04
C ALA A 413 -8.20 13.08 -16.06
N GLY A 414 -7.66 14.20 -16.59
CA GLY A 414 -7.25 15.35 -15.79
C GLY A 414 -5.86 15.24 -15.14
N ARG A 415 -5.12 14.14 -15.36
CA ARG A 415 -3.70 14.07 -15.01
C ARG A 415 -2.87 14.97 -15.94
N THR A 416 -1.70 15.39 -15.45
CA THR A 416 -0.75 16.20 -16.24
C THR A 416 0.40 15.29 -16.69
N PRO A 417 0.81 15.32 -17.98
CA PRO A 417 2.01 14.66 -18.46
C PRO A 417 3.22 14.94 -17.56
N GLN A 418 4.05 13.92 -17.33
CA GLN A 418 5.26 14.01 -16.52
C GLN A 418 6.49 13.60 -17.36
N PRO A 419 7.03 14.50 -18.20
CA PRO A 419 8.11 14.21 -19.17
C PRO A 419 9.38 13.57 -18.59
N SER A 420 9.58 13.67 -17.28
CA SER A 420 10.76 13.13 -16.59
C SER A 420 10.53 11.78 -15.92
N ARG A 421 9.34 11.18 -16.04
CA ARG A 421 9.02 9.90 -15.38
C ARG A 421 9.26 8.73 -16.35
N TRP A 422 10.08 7.79 -15.89
CA TRP A 422 10.52 6.63 -16.69
C TRP A 422 10.46 5.36 -15.85
N ILE A 423 10.04 4.26 -16.48
CA ILE A 423 9.94 2.92 -15.90
C ILE A 423 11.16 2.12 -16.36
N GLY A 424 12.07 1.79 -15.45
CA GLY A 424 13.22 0.95 -15.78
C GLY A 424 12.91 -0.54 -15.64
N PHE A 425 13.43 -1.36 -16.54
CA PHE A 425 13.27 -2.82 -16.50
C PHE A 425 14.38 -3.55 -17.28
N GLY A 426 14.41 -4.88 -17.21
CA GLY A 426 15.38 -5.70 -17.92
C GLY A 426 16.15 -6.67 -17.02
N ARG A 427 16.65 -7.75 -17.62
CA ARG A 427 17.42 -8.79 -16.95
C ARG A 427 18.56 -9.26 -17.85
N GLY A 428 19.53 -9.95 -17.27
CA GLY A 428 20.72 -10.40 -17.99
C GLY A 428 21.61 -9.21 -18.31
N SER A 429 22.08 -9.14 -19.55
CA SER A 429 22.91 -8.05 -20.06
C SER A 429 22.10 -6.83 -20.51
N GLN A 430 20.80 -6.97 -20.72
CA GLN A 430 19.96 -5.91 -21.29
C GLN A 430 19.19 -5.12 -20.23
N ARG A 431 19.10 -3.80 -20.44
CA ARG A 431 18.30 -2.87 -19.64
C ARG A 431 17.53 -1.93 -20.55
N PHE A 432 16.33 -1.57 -20.11
CA PHE A 432 15.40 -0.74 -20.85
C PHE A 432 14.78 0.33 -19.95
N ALA A 433 14.30 1.39 -20.57
CA ALA A 433 13.44 2.37 -19.92
C ALA A 433 12.24 2.68 -20.82
N ALA A 434 11.03 2.69 -20.26
CA ALA A 434 9.82 3.13 -20.92
C ALA A 434 9.37 4.48 -20.37
N HIS A 435 8.90 5.40 -21.22
CA HIS A 435 8.32 6.66 -20.79
C HIS A 435 7.04 6.36 -20.00
N ARG A 436 6.87 6.96 -18.82
CA ARG A 436 5.65 6.74 -18.01
C ARG A 436 4.54 7.64 -18.54
N ILE A 437 3.52 7.02 -19.11
CA ILE A 437 2.40 7.72 -19.72
C ILE A 437 1.43 8.17 -18.62
N GLU A 438 1.03 9.44 -18.65
CA GLU A 438 0.12 10.01 -17.66
C GLU A 438 -1.25 10.36 -18.26
N ALA A 439 -1.28 11.23 -19.28
CA ALA A 439 -2.49 11.76 -19.92
C ALA A 439 -2.16 12.45 -21.24
N ALA A 440 -3.16 12.65 -22.10
CA ALA A 440 -2.97 13.36 -23.36
C ALA A 440 -2.59 14.85 -23.13
N PRO A 441 -1.69 15.43 -23.96
CA PRO A 441 -0.82 14.77 -24.93
C PRO A 441 0.41 14.14 -24.26
N ASP A 442 0.79 12.95 -24.69
CA ASP A 442 1.97 12.22 -24.21
C ASP A 442 2.63 11.41 -25.34
N MET A 443 3.65 10.62 -25.01
CA MET A 443 4.39 9.74 -25.93
C MET A 443 4.58 8.35 -25.31
N ASP A 444 4.41 7.31 -26.12
CA ASP A 444 4.88 5.96 -25.79
C ASP A 444 6.29 5.78 -26.37
N GLN A 445 7.30 5.67 -25.52
CA GLN A 445 8.68 5.46 -25.95
C GLN A 445 9.35 4.42 -25.08
N ILE A 446 10.06 3.49 -25.73
CA ILE A 446 10.96 2.54 -25.07
C ILE A 446 12.36 2.67 -25.64
N VAL A 447 13.35 2.76 -24.74
CA VAL A 447 14.77 2.85 -25.07
C VAL A 447 15.57 1.73 -24.39
N GLN A 448 16.67 1.33 -25.02
CA GLN A 448 17.70 0.49 -24.41
C GLN A 448 18.76 1.36 -23.74
N ILE A 449 19.17 1.00 -22.53
CA ILE A 449 20.13 1.76 -21.72
C ILE A 449 21.33 0.90 -21.33
N SER A 450 22.51 1.53 -21.24
CA SER A 450 23.71 0.87 -20.74
C SER A 450 23.54 0.53 -19.24
N ALA A 451 23.84 -0.71 -18.83
CA ALA A 451 23.71 -1.13 -17.43
C ALA A 451 24.56 -0.27 -16.46
N PRO A 452 24.02 0.21 -15.32
CA PRO A 452 24.84 0.87 -14.31
C PRO A 452 25.78 -0.14 -13.63
N ALA A 453 26.90 0.36 -13.09
CA ALA A 453 27.98 -0.44 -12.50
C ALA A 453 27.64 -1.17 -11.18
N ALA A 454 26.39 -1.09 -10.69
CA ALA A 454 25.94 -1.79 -9.48
C ALA A 454 24.62 -2.54 -9.74
N ALA A 455 24.64 -3.86 -9.50
CA ALA A 455 23.66 -4.84 -9.93
C ALA A 455 22.36 -4.89 -9.09
N ALA A 456 21.89 -3.81 -8.49
CA ALA A 456 20.71 -3.83 -7.62
C ALA A 456 19.49 -3.18 -8.30
N ARG A 457 18.45 -4.01 -8.53
CA ARG A 457 17.03 -3.70 -8.76
C ARG A 457 16.73 -2.33 -9.38
N ILE A 458 16.63 -2.30 -10.71
CA ILE A 458 15.97 -1.22 -11.45
C ILE A 458 14.48 -1.57 -11.48
N GLU A 459 13.84 -1.59 -10.33
CA GLU A 459 12.38 -1.60 -10.20
C GLU A 459 12.06 -0.37 -9.34
N ASP A 460 11.11 0.44 -9.81
CA ASP A 460 10.52 1.57 -9.09
C ASP A 460 11.42 2.73 -8.61
N GLN A 461 12.63 2.90 -9.16
CA GLN A 461 13.38 4.15 -8.95
C GLN A 461 12.99 5.22 -9.98
N PRO A 462 12.43 6.38 -9.56
CA PRO A 462 12.39 7.56 -10.42
C PRO A 462 13.82 8.02 -10.69
N LEU A 463 14.26 7.90 -11.94
CA LEU A 463 15.61 8.28 -12.35
C LEU A 463 15.69 9.81 -12.50
N VAL A 464 16.69 10.42 -11.86
CA VAL A 464 16.87 11.87 -11.74
C VAL A 464 17.55 12.47 -12.99
N HIS A 465 16.85 13.30 -13.77
CA HIS A 465 17.21 14.66 -14.28
C HIS A 465 16.38 15.08 -15.54
N PRO A 466 16.30 16.38 -15.89
CA PRO A 466 15.13 16.96 -16.53
C PRO A 466 15.18 16.72 -18.05
N ALA A 467 14.22 15.96 -18.55
CA ALA A 467 13.96 15.95 -19.97
C ALA A 467 13.61 17.39 -20.44
N ARG A 468 14.13 17.80 -21.59
CA ARG A 468 13.77 19.09 -22.22
C ARG A 468 12.61 18.83 -23.18
N GLY A 469 11.50 19.55 -23.02
CA GLY A 469 10.35 19.43 -23.92
C GLY A 469 9.44 18.23 -23.57
N SER A 470 9.10 17.41 -24.56
CA SER A 470 8.11 16.31 -24.45
C SER A 470 8.52 15.16 -23.53
N GLY A 471 9.79 15.06 -23.15
CA GLY A 471 10.29 13.90 -22.42
C GLY A 471 11.18 12.99 -23.27
N GLU A 472 11.07 13.10 -24.60
CA GLU A 472 11.72 12.20 -25.56
C GLU A 472 13.23 12.09 -25.36
N LEU A 473 13.69 10.85 -25.23
CA LEU A 473 15.09 10.48 -25.15
C LEU A 473 15.66 10.09 -26.51
N ARG A 474 16.91 10.49 -26.74
CA ARG A 474 17.68 10.19 -27.95
C ARG A 474 18.93 9.38 -27.59
N ARG A 475 19.49 8.70 -28.59
CA ARG A 475 20.75 7.98 -28.45
C ARG A 475 21.84 8.90 -27.89
N GLY A 476 22.50 8.46 -26.82
CA GLY A 476 23.56 9.20 -26.11
C GLY A 476 23.09 9.97 -24.88
N ASP A 477 21.77 10.21 -24.75
CA ASP A 477 21.19 10.87 -23.57
C ASP A 477 21.42 10.04 -22.30
N ARG A 478 21.46 10.71 -21.15
CA ARG A 478 21.72 10.07 -19.86
C ARG A 478 20.41 9.80 -19.13
N ILE A 479 20.27 8.58 -18.62
CA ILE A 479 19.12 8.16 -17.80
C ILE A 479 19.59 7.09 -16.82
N GLY A 480 19.22 7.23 -15.54
CA GLY A 480 19.45 6.21 -14.51
C GLY A 480 20.89 5.79 -14.27
N GLY A 481 21.84 6.74 -14.36
CA GLY A 481 23.27 6.44 -14.26
C GLY A 481 23.87 5.81 -15.51
N GLY A 482 23.05 5.41 -16.49
CA GLY A 482 23.46 4.90 -17.81
C GLY A 482 23.29 5.93 -18.94
N ARG A 483 23.40 5.42 -20.17
CA ARG A 483 23.17 6.16 -21.42
C ARG A 483 22.22 5.40 -22.32
N VAL A 484 21.42 6.11 -23.10
CA VAL A 484 20.58 5.53 -24.13
C VAL A 484 21.47 5.01 -25.26
N GLU A 485 21.45 3.70 -25.46
CA GLU A 485 22.21 3.01 -26.50
C GLU A 485 21.42 2.95 -27.81
N ARG A 486 20.10 2.73 -27.70
CA ARG A 486 19.17 2.58 -28.82
C ARG A 486 17.79 3.08 -28.44
N VAL A 487 17.12 3.79 -29.35
CA VAL A 487 15.67 4.06 -29.27
C VAL A 487 14.98 2.90 -29.97
N ILE A 488 14.13 2.17 -29.25
CA ILE A 488 13.48 0.95 -29.78
C ILE A 488 12.17 1.33 -30.45
N TYR A 489 11.38 2.16 -29.79
CA TYR A 489 10.03 2.51 -30.22
C TYR A 489 9.69 3.92 -29.75
N THR A 490 8.95 4.66 -30.56
CA THR A 490 8.41 5.98 -30.22
C THR A 490 7.12 6.19 -31.00
N GLU A 491 6.02 6.41 -30.30
CA GLU A 491 4.69 6.65 -30.88
C GLU A 491 4.00 7.83 -30.19
N TYR A 492 3.35 8.64 -31.02
CA TYR A 492 2.62 9.84 -30.64
C TYR A 492 1.20 9.82 -31.20
N GLY A 493 1.01 9.30 -32.42
CA GLY A 493 -0.20 9.42 -33.20
C GLY A 493 -1.29 8.46 -32.72
N ASP A 494 -0.99 7.16 -32.67
CA ASP A 494 -1.98 6.16 -32.22
C ASP A 494 -2.31 6.33 -30.73
N LEU A 495 -1.37 6.83 -29.93
CA LEU A 495 -1.60 7.17 -28.53
C LEU A 495 -2.59 8.33 -28.35
N ALA A 496 -2.56 9.31 -29.27
CA ALA A 496 -3.39 10.52 -29.23
C ALA A 496 -4.77 10.35 -29.86
N GLN A 497 -5.02 9.26 -30.59
CA GLN A 497 -6.35 8.86 -31.07
C GLN A 497 -7.21 8.41 -29.89
#